data_AF-A0A7S2GKH9-F1
#
_entry.id   AF-A0A7S2GKH9-F1
#
_cell.length_a   1.000
_cell.length_b   1.000
_cell.length_c   1.000
_cell.angle_alpha   90.00
_cell.angle_beta   90.00
_cell.angle_gamma   90.00
#
_symmetry.space_group_name_H-M   'P 1'
#
loop_
_entity.id
_entity.type
_entity.pdbx_description
1 polymer ?
#
loop_
_entity_poly.entity_id
_entity_poly.type
_entity_poly.pdbx_seq_one_letter_code
_entity_poly.pdbx_strand_id
1 'polypeptide(L)'
;MRSGRRRVVAAELGYWVLAPYLPHATAEALGDWQEFGSKSAGMPFALKIQMVDDERKAAGMPTIAEERGAKCEDAAILAVVDAKRVHLGLTPITQMRKEGTEPETLLLQQKADVLVALAAQSRPLPYVSTALAELQERHVSYAICTASSAHRVTTCLEAMPQLGSLLPPSLLNSGESDFSPPAHKPLPWVYLQGAMMLGVRA
;
A
#
# COMPACT_ATOMS: atom_id res chain seq x y z
N MET A 1 19.47 7.73 -18.70
CA MET A 1 19.12 8.01 -17.28
C MET A 1 17.74 7.46 -17.01
N ARG A 2 17.62 6.35 -16.26
CA ARG A 2 16.31 5.82 -15.85
C ARG A 2 15.80 6.67 -14.69
N SER A 3 14.78 7.48 -14.91
CA SER A 3 14.04 8.08 -13.79
C SER A 3 13.44 6.93 -12.98
N GLY A 4 14.02 6.71 -11.80
CA GLY A 4 13.55 5.69 -10.87
C GLY A 4 12.16 6.07 -10.41
N ARG A 5 11.12 5.57 -11.09
CA ARG A 5 9.78 5.45 -10.51
C ARG A 5 9.94 4.58 -9.27
N ARG A 6 10.16 5.20 -8.11
CA ARG A 6 10.18 4.52 -6.82
C ARG A 6 8.82 3.84 -6.69
N ARG A 7 8.82 2.52 -6.48
CA ARG A 7 7.60 1.80 -6.12
C ARG A 7 7.05 2.48 -4.89
N VAL A 8 5.80 2.93 -4.95
CA VAL A 8 5.16 3.53 -3.80
C VAL A 8 5.00 2.44 -2.76
N VAL A 9 5.82 2.52 -1.71
CA VAL A 9 5.71 1.62 -0.57
C VAL A 9 4.49 2.10 0.22
N ALA A 10 3.71 1.19 0.80
CA ALA A 10 2.57 1.54 1.68
C ALA A 10 2.96 2.57 2.77
N ALA A 11 4.25 2.66 3.12
CA ALA A 11 4.82 3.69 3.97
C ALA A 11 4.75 5.11 3.38
N GLU A 12 5.10 5.31 2.10
CA GLU A 12 4.98 6.62 1.42
C GLU A 12 3.52 7.07 1.36
N LEU A 13 2.60 6.16 1.01
CA LEU A 13 1.16 6.49 1.04
C LEU A 13 0.69 6.84 2.45
N GLY A 14 1.13 6.09 3.45
CA GLY A 14 0.80 6.39 4.85
C GLY A 14 1.23 7.79 5.26
N TYR A 15 2.42 8.24 4.83
CA TYR A 15 2.86 9.62 5.02
C TYR A 15 1.93 10.61 4.35
N TRP A 16 1.64 10.46 3.05
CA TRP A 16 0.82 11.43 2.33
C TRP A 16 -0.65 11.50 2.80
N VAL A 17 -1.19 10.40 3.33
CA VAL A 17 -2.51 10.39 3.97
C VAL A 17 -2.50 11.14 5.31
N LEU A 18 -1.38 11.08 6.04
CA LEU A 18 -1.23 11.75 7.35
C LEU A 18 -0.67 13.18 7.26
N ALA A 19 -0.07 13.55 6.13
CA ALA A 19 0.61 14.83 5.92
C ALA A 19 -0.24 16.07 6.31
N PRO A 20 -1.55 16.13 6.01
CA PRO A 20 -2.40 17.25 6.45
C PRO A 20 -2.47 17.44 7.97
N TYR A 21 -2.10 16.41 8.74
CA TYR A 21 -2.30 16.37 10.19
C TYR A 21 -0.99 16.34 10.98
N LEU A 22 0.18 16.37 10.32
CA LEU A 22 1.46 16.36 11.02
C LEU A 22 1.68 17.72 11.72
N PRO A 23 1.96 17.77 13.04
CA PRO A 23 2.02 19.02 13.82
C PRO A 23 3.00 20.08 13.31
N HIS A 24 4.03 19.68 12.56
CA HIS A 24 5.10 20.56 12.09
C HIS A 24 5.20 20.60 10.55
N ALA A 25 4.22 20.04 9.85
CA ALA A 25 4.23 20.10 8.39
C ALA A 25 3.93 21.52 7.89
N THR A 26 4.67 21.92 6.86
CA THR A 26 4.41 23.12 6.06
C THR A 26 4.44 22.72 4.60
N ALA A 27 3.73 23.45 3.73
CA ALA A 27 3.66 23.12 2.32
C ALA A 27 5.06 23.04 1.66
N GLU A 28 6.00 23.86 2.11
CA GLU A 28 7.37 23.93 1.62
C GLU A 28 8.25 22.78 2.12
N ALA A 29 7.98 22.24 3.32
CA ALA A 29 8.74 21.15 3.92
C ALA A 29 8.18 19.75 3.58
N LEU A 30 6.98 19.68 3.00
CA LEU A 30 6.39 18.42 2.55
C LEU A 30 7.17 17.87 1.35
N GLY A 31 7.71 16.66 1.50
CA GLY A 31 8.45 16.00 0.43
C GLY A 31 9.45 14.96 0.91
N ASP A 32 10.01 15.15 2.11
CA ASP A 32 10.85 14.14 2.73
C ASP A 32 10.04 13.19 3.63
N TRP A 33 9.39 12.22 3.00
CA TRP A 33 8.68 11.17 3.72
C TRP A 33 9.62 10.17 4.40
N GLN A 34 10.94 10.19 4.14
CA GLN A 34 11.85 9.12 4.54
C GLN A 34 12.09 9.10 6.05
N GLU A 35 12.13 10.26 6.69
CA GLU A 35 12.21 10.36 8.15
C GLU A 35 10.97 9.73 8.82
N PHE A 36 9.79 10.13 8.36
CA PHE A 36 8.52 9.54 8.80
C PHE A 36 8.45 8.04 8.49
N GLY A 37 8.92 7.64 7.31
CA GLY A 37 8.97 6.25 6.85
C GLY A 37 9.87 5.39 7.73
N SER A 38 11.01 5.93 8.16
CA SER A 38 11.97 5.27 9.06
C SER A 38 11.39 5.14 10.47
N LYS A 39 10.84 6.23 11.04
CA LYS A 39 10.24 6.25 12.38
C LYS A 39 9.03 5.31 12.50
N SER A 40 8.24 5.20 11.43
CA SER A 40 7.02 4.40 11.39
C SER A 40 7.18 3.05 10.68
N ALA A 41 8.42 2.61 10.45
CA ALA A 41 8.71 1.37 9.76
C ALA A 41 8.14 0.17 10.53
N GLY A 42 7.46 -0.74 9.83
CA GLY A 42 6.86 -1.93 10.43
C GLY A 42 5.59 -1.67 11.27
N MET A 43 5.22 -0.42 11.55
CA MET A 43 3.99 -0.11 12.29
C MET A 43 2.75 -0.25 11.40
N PRO A 44 1.66 -0.87 11.89
CA PRO A 44 0.35 -0.79 11.28
C PRO A 44 -0.11 0.67 11.13
N PHE A 45 -0.83 0.99 10.06
CA PHE A 45 -1.29 2.36 9.81
C PHE A 45 -2.15 2.94 10.95
N ALA A 46 -2.93 2.10 11.64
CA ALA A 46 -3.69 2.51 12.82
C ALA A 46 -2.80 3.02 13.97
N LEU A 47 -1.64 2.40 14.21
CA LEU A 47 -0.67 2.90 15.19
C LEU A 47 0.00 4.20 14.73
N LYS A 48 0.13 4.42 13.42
CA LYS A 48 0.64 5.68 12.88
C LYS A 48 -0.34 6.84 13.11
N ILE A 49 -1.65 6.59 12.96
CA ILE A 49 -2.69 7.56 13.32
C ILE A 49 -2.56 7.92 14.80
N GLN A 50 -2.49 6.91 15.68
CA GLN A 50 -2.33 7.12 17.11
C GLN A 50 -1.06 7.92 17.45
N MET A 51 0.08 7.58 16.86
CA MET A 51 1.33 8.31 17.04
C MET A 51 1.18 9.80 16.68
N VAL A 52 0.53 10.10 15.56
CA VAL A 52 0.32 11.49 15.14
C VAL A 52 -0.67 12.19 16.07
N ASP A 53 -1.76 11.54 16.50
CA ASP A 53 -2.68 12.10 17.49
C ASP A 53 -1.99 12.39 18.84
N ASP A 54 -1.10 11.52 19.30
CA ASP A 54 -0.31 11.74 20.52
C ASP A 54 0.62 12.97 20.37
N GLU A 55 1.27 13.13 19.22
CA GLU A 55 2.10 14.31 18.91
C GLU A 55 1.26 15.60 18.82
N ARG A 56 0.09 15.54 18.17
CA ARG A 56 -0.85 16.66 18.07
C ARG A 56 -1.36 17.08 19.45
N LYS A 57 -1.72 16.11 20.30
CA LYS A 57 -2.13 16.35 21.67
C LYS A 57 -1.02 17.01 22.49
N ALA A 58 0.23 16.55 22.35
CA ALA A 58 1.38 17.17 23.00
C ALA A 58 1.61 18.62 22.54
N ALA A 59 1.25 18.94 21.29
CA ALA A 59 1.29 20.30 20.72
C ALA A 59 0.04 21.15 21.02
N GLY A 60 -0.96 20.63 21.75
CA GLY A 60 -2.22 21.33 22.03
C GLY A 60 -3.15 21.47 20.83
N MET A 61 -2.99 20.61 19.82
CA MET A 61 -3.81 20.58 18.60
C MET A 61 -4.99 19.60 18.74
N PRO A 62 -6.10 19.80 18.01
CA PRO A 62 -7.19 18.83 17.95
C PRO A 62 -6.70 17.50 17.37
N THR A 63 -7.40 16.39 17.63
CA THR A 63 -7.11 15.10 17.00
C THR A 63 -7.33 15.15 15.48
N ILE A 64 -6.77 14.18 14.75
CA ILE A 64 -7.00 13.96 13.32
C ILE A 64 -8.50 13.89 13.02
N ALA A 65 -9.25 13.13 13.82
CA ALA A 65 -10.68 12.92 13.59
C ALA A 65 -11.48 14.23 13.72
N GLU A 66 -11.15 15.05 14.73
CA GLU A 66 -11.78 16.36 14.94
C GLU A 66 -11.44 17.34 13.82
N GLU A 67 -10.16 17.46 13.45
CA GLU A 67 -9.72 18.36 12.38
C GLU A 67 -10.30 17.96 11.01
N ARG A 68 -10.28 16.66 10.69
CA ARG A 68 -10.87 16.14 9.46
C ARG A 68 -12.38 16.33 9.41
N GLY A 69 -13.06 16.11 10.54
CA GLY A 69 -14.50 16.34 10.67
C GLY A 69 -14.87 17.81 10.46
N ALA A 70 -14.04 18.72 10.97
CA ALA A 70 -14.19 20.16 10.77
C ALA A 70 -13.74 20.64 9.37
N LYS A 71 -13.01 19.82 8.61
CA LYS A 71 -12.43 20.15 7.29
C LYS A 71 -11.60 21.44 7.32
N CYS A 72 -10.85 21.63 8.39
CA CYS A 72 -10.04 22.81 8.64
C CYS A 72 -8.53 22.56 8.47
N GLU A 73 -8.15 21.51 7.71
CA GLU A 73 -6.75 21.29 7.37
C GLU A 73 -6.19 22.48 6.59
N ASP A 74 -4.88 22.72 6.70
CA ASP A 74 -4.21 23.79 5.96
C ASP A 74 -4.37 23.61 4.44
N ALA A 75 -4.90 24.64 3.77
CA ALA A 75 -5.22 24.60 2.35
C ALA A 75 -3.97 24.48 1.44
N ALA A 76 -2.83 25.04 1.84
CA ALA A 76 -1.58 24.92 1.10
C ALA A 76 -1.03 23.49 1.22
N ILE A 77 -1.11 22.89 2.41
CA ILE A 77 -0.77 21.47 2.60
C ILE A 77 -1.70 20.57 1.78
N LEU A 78 -3.01 20.81 1.82
CA LEU A 78 -3.97 20.04 1.02
C LEU A 78 -3.67 20.13 -0.49
N ALA A 79 -3.27 21.29 -0.99
CA ALA A 79 -2.90 21.45 -2.40
C ALA A 79 -1.67 20.60 -2.78
N VAL A 80 -0.65 20.55 -1.91
CA VAL A 80 0.53 19.69 -2.11
C VAL A 80 0.14 18.21 -2.07
N VAL A 81 -0.69 17.81 -1.10
CA VAL A 81 -1.17 16.44 -0.96
C VAL A 81 -1.99 16.04 -2.18
N ASP A 82 -2.90 16.88 -2.67
CA ASP A 82 -3.71 16.61 -3.85
C ASP A 82 -2.86 16.47 -5.12
N ALA A 83 -1.86 17.35 -5.31
CA ALA A 83 -0.90 17.20 -6.42
C ALA A 83 -0.16 15.86 -6.36
N LYS A 84 0.24 15.43 -5.16
CA LYS A 84 0.86 14.12 -4.97
C LYS A 84 -0.11 12.97 -5.22
N ARG A 85 -1.36 13.07 -4.74
CA ARG A 85 -2.41 12.06 -4.98
C ARG A 85 -2.61 11.82 -6.47
N VAL A 86 -2.70 12.89 -7.27
CA VAL A 86 -2.78 12.79 -8.74
C VAL A 86 -1.57 12.07 -9.33
N HIS A 87 -0.34 12.41 -8.88
CA HIS A 87 0.87 11.72 -9.34
C HIS A 87 0.87 10.22 -9.03
N LEU A 88 0.20 9.81 -7.95
CA LEU A 88 0.05 8.42 -7.52
C LEU A 88 -1.15 7.71 -8.19
N GLY A 89 -1.91 8.40 -9.04
CA GLY A 89 -3.12 7.88 -9.69
C GLY A 89 -4.35 7.87 -8.78
N LEU A 90 -4.35 8.66 -7.70
CA LEU A 90 -5.44 8.74 -6.73
C LEU A 90 -6.31 9.99 -6.98
N THR A 91 -7.59 9.90 -6.60
CA THR A 91 -8.51 11.04 -6.62
C THR A 91 -8.10 12.08 -5.56
N PRO A 92 -8.01 13.38 -5.90
CA PRO A 92 -7.77 14.46 -4.94
C PRO A 92 -8.78 14.47 -3.79
N ILE A 93 -8.35 14.86 -2.58
CA ILE A 93 -9.22 15.06 -1.40
C ILE A 93 -10.29 16.09 -1.70
N THR A 94 -9.93 17.21 -2.32
CA THR A 94 -10.88 18.26 -2.73
C THR A 94 -11.99 17.72 -3.64
N GLN A 95 -11.63 16.84 -4.57
CA GLN A 95 -12.59 16.19 -5.47
C GLN A 95 -13.47 15.17 -4.71
N MET A 96 -12.87 14.31 -3.89
CA MET A 96 -13.64 13.34 -3.08
C MET A 96 -14.67 14.03 -2.19
N ARG A 97 -14.30 15.19 -1.59
CA ARG A 97 -15.21 16.01 -0.78
C ARG A 97 -16.35 16.60 -1.59
N LYS A 98 -16.05 17.09 -2.80
CA LYS A 98 -17.06 17.65 -3.72
C LYS A 98 -18.07 16.58 -4.18
N GLU A 99 -17.60 15.36 -4.39
CA GLU A 99 -18.41 14.23 -4.85
C GLU A 99 -19.10 13.46 -3.72
N GLY A 100 -18.75 13.74 -2.46
CA GLY A 100 -19.24 13.00 -1.30
C GLY A 100 -18.70 11.57 -1.22
N THR A 101 -17.54 11.31 -1.81
CA THR A 101 -16.88 9.99 -1.89
C THR A 101 -15.69 9.86 -0.93
N GLU A 102 -15.42 10.88 -0.11
CA GLU A 102 -14.37 10.84 0.90
C GLU A 102 -14.65 9.70 1.91
N PRO A 103 -13.72 8.74 2.10
CA PRO A 103 -13.95 7.61 3.01
C PRO A 103 -14.17 8.06 4.47
N GLU A 104 -14.96 7.33 5.24
CA GLU A 104 -15.33 7.72 6.61
C GLU A 104 -14.12 7.92 7.54
N THR A 105 -13.07 7.12 7.39
CA THR A 105 -11.85 7.20 8.21
C THR A 105 -10.59 7.24 7.35
N LEU A 106 -9.51 7.82 7.89
CA LEU A 106 -8.20 7.77 7.22
C LEU A 106 -7.70 6.34 7.03
N LEU A 107 -8.05 5.41 7.93
CA LEU A 107 -7.68 4.00 7.79
C LEU A 107 -8.34 3.37 6.56
N LEU A 108 -9.64 3.65 6.33
CA LEU A 108 -10.34 3.20 5.14
C LEU A 108 -9.78 3.86 3.88
N GLN A 109 -9.52 5.16 3.93
CA GLN A 109 -8.90 5.90 2.84
C GLN A 109 -7.52 5.32 2.48
N GLN A 110 -6.65 5.10 3.47
CA GLN A 110 -5.32 4.54 3.22
C GLN A 110 -5.38 3.12 2.64
N LYS A 111 -6.30 2.28 3.12
CA LYS A 111 -6.51 0.94 2.55
C LYS A 111 -6.93 1.01 1.10
N ALA A 112 -7.90 1.86 0.76
CA ALA A 112 -8.38 2.06 -0.61
C ALA A 112 -7.28 2.65 -1.51
N ASP A 113 -6.62 3.71 -1.06
CA ASP A 113 -5.54 4.38 -1.80
C ASP A 113 -4.38 3.43 -2.10
N VAL A 114 -4.01 2.55 -1.16
CA VAL A 114 -3.00 1.52 -1.41
C VAL A 114 -3.37 0.63 -2.58
N LEU A 115 -4.62 0.19 -2.68
CA LEU A 115 -5.05 -0.69 -3.77
C LEU A 115 -5.02 0.04 -5.12
N VAL A 116 -5.53 1.27 -5.18
CA VAL A 116 -5.52 2.08 -6.41
C VAL A 116 -4.08 2.36 -6.86
N ALA A 117 -3.21 2.80 -5.94
CA ALA A 117 -1.82 3.07 -6.26
C ALA A 117 -1.06 1.81 -6.69
N LEU A 118 -1.30 0.67 -6.03
CA LEU A 118 -0.71 -0.61 -6.41
C LEU A 118 -1.14 -1.03 -7.82
N ALA A 119 -2.44 -0.97 -8.13
CA ALA A 119 -2.96 -1.26 -9.47
C ALA A 119 -2.34 -0.34 -10.52
N ALA A 120 -2.35 0.98 -10.27
CA ALA A 120 -1.81 1.99 -11.18
C ALA A 120 -0.33 1.75 -11.53
N GLN A 121 0.46 1.20 -10.59
CA GLN A 121 1.90 0.97 -10.74
C GLN A 121 2.28 -0.46 -11.12
N SER A 122 1.36 -1.42 -10.98
CA SER A 122 1.64 -2.84 -11.22
C SER A 122 1.94 -3.08 -12.70
N ARG A 123 3.18 -3.48 -13.00
CA ARG A 123 3.62 -3.86 -14.33
C ARG A 123 4.48 -5.11 -14.21
N PRO A 124 4.33 -6.10 -15.11
CA PRO A 124 5.22 -7.24 -15.10
C PRO A 124 6.65 -6.75 -15.33
N LEU A 125 7.61 -7.33 -14.61
CA LEU A 125 9.01 -7.11 -14.95
C LEU A 125 9.28 -7.75 -16.33
N PRO A 126 10.25 -7.21 -17.10
CA PRO A 126 10.67 -7.83 -18.34
C PRO A 126 10.98 -9.31 -18.13
N TYR A 127 10.62 -10.14 -19.11
CA TYR A 127 10.82 -11.60 -19.14
C TYR A 127 10.01 -12.44 -18.14
N VAL A 128 9.27 -11.86 -17.19
CA VAL A 128 8.46 -12.65 -16.23
C VAL A 128 7.42 -13.51 -16.96
N SER A 129 6.69 -12.93 -17.93
CA SER A 129 5.71 -13.68 -18.72
C SER A 129 6.36 -14.84 -19.48
N THR A 130 7.53 -14.59 -20.10
CA THR A 130 8.28 -15.61 -20.84
C THR A 130 8.77 -16.73 -19.93
N ALA A 131 9.38 -16.39 -18.79
CA ALA A 131 9.87 -17.38 -17.84
C ALA A 131 8.74 -18.24 -17.26
N LEU A 132 7.60 -17.64 -16.91
CA LEU A 132 6.44 -18.39 -16.42
C LEU A 132 5.88 -19.33 -17.50
N ALA A 133 5.82 -18.89 -18.76
CA ALA A 133 5.40 -19.73 -19.88
C ALA A 133 6.36 -20.92 -20.09
N GLU A 134 7.68 -20.69 -20.04
CA GLU A 134 8.69 -21.75 -20.14
C GLU A 134 8.61 -22.76 -18.98
N LEU A 135 8.30 -22.29 -17.75
CA LEU A 135 8.08 -23.19 -16.62
C LEU A 135 6.84 -24.08 -16.84
N GLN A 136 5.74 -23.52 -17.36
CA GLN A 136 4.55 -24.30 -17.70
C GLN A 136 4.83 -25.34 -18.80
N GLU A 137 5.56 -24.97 -19.86
CA GLU A 137 5.94 -25.87 -20.95
C GLU A 137 6.83 -27.04 -20.46
N ARG A 138 7.69 -26.77 -19.47
CA ARG A 138 8.57 -27.77 -18.85
C ARG A 138 7.90 -28.56 -17.72
N HIS A 139 6.61 -28.34 -17.47
CA HIS A 139 5.88 -28.94 -16.35
C HIS A 139 6.50 -28.68 -14.97
N VAL A 140 7.12 -27.51 -14.78
CA VAL A 140 7.68 -27.09 -13.49
C VAL A 140 6.63 -26.30 -12.72
N SER A 141 6.19 -26.83 -11.59
CA SER A 141 5.23 -26.19 -10.68
C SER A 141 5.82 -24.94 -10.02
N TYR A 142 5.00 -23.89 -9.87
CA TYR A 142 5.38 -22.66 -9.16
C TYR A 142 4.17 -22.04 -8.45
N ALA A 143 4.45 -21.23 -7.42
CA ALA A 143 3.45 -20.52 -6.63
C ALA A 143 3.96 -19.12 -6.23
N ILE A 144 3.03 -18.20 -5.94
CA ILE A 144 3.32 -16.89 -5.35
C ILE A 144 3.30 -17.04 -3.83
N CYS A 145 4.46 -16.90 -3.17
CA CYS A 145 4.56 -16.89 -1.72
C CYS A 145 4.87 -15.47 -1.19
N THR A 146 3.87 -14.82 -0.61
CA THR A 146 3.94 -13.42 -0.16
C THR A 146 3.61 -13.28 1.33
N ALA A 147 4.02 -12.16 1.94
CA ALA A 147 3.55 -11.76 3.27
C ALA A 147 2.44 -10.69 3.19
N SER A 148 2.14 -10.18 2.00
CA SER A 148 1.02 -9.25 1.76
C SER A 148 -0.30 -10.01 1.72
N SER A 149 -1.39 -9.35 2.09
CA SER A 149 -2.75 -9.89 1.92
C SER A 149 -3.05 -10.35 0.50
N ALA A 150 -3.90 -11.38 0.40
CA ALA A 150 -4.34 -11.95 -0.86
C ALA A 150 -4.99 -10.86 -1.73
N HIS A 151 -5.85 -10.03 -1.13
CA HIS A 151 -6.52 -8.92 -1.81
C HIS A 151 -5.55 -7.93 -2.47
N ARG A 152 -4.44 -7.57 -1.81
CA ARG A 152 -3.42 -6.70 -2.42
C ARG A 152 -2.76 -7.34 -3.63
N VAL A 153 -2.48 -8.64 -3.56
CA VAL A 153 -1.83 -9.35 -4.67
C VAL A 153 -2.80 -9.53 -5.83
N THR A 154 -4.06 -9.91 -5.57
CA THR A 154 -5.07 -10.03 -6.62
C THR A 154 -5.28 -8.72 -7.35
N THR A 155 -5.36 -7.58 -6.65
CA THR A 155 -5.42 -6.25 -7.28
C THR A 155 -4.22 -5.97 -8.19
N CYS A 156 -3.01 -6.40 -7.81
CA CYS A 156 -1.83 -6.25 -8.67
C CYS A 156 -1.92 -7.12 -9.92
N LEU A 157 -2.38 -8.38 -9.78
CA LEU A 157 -2.52 -9.33 -10.89
C LEU A 157 -3.62 -8.90 -11.87
N GLU A 158 -4.74 -8.40 -11.36
CA GLU A 158 -5.84 -7.85 -12.17
C GLU A 158 -5.39 -6.65 -13.01
N ALA A 159 -4.49 -5.83 -12.47
CA ALA A 159 -3.85 -4.73 -13.22
C ALA A 159 -2.81 -5.19 -14.25
N MET A 160 -2.48 -6.48 -14.30
CA MET A 160 -1.52 -7.11 -15.23
C MET A 160 -2.17 -8.30 -15.96
N PRO A 161 -3.20 -8.06 -16.79
CA PRO A 161 -4.00 -9.14 -17.41
C PRO A 161 -3.18 -10.13 -18.24
N GLN A 162 -2.03 -9.71 -18.78
CA GLN A 162 -1.09 -10.58 -19.50
C GLN A 162 -0.47 -11.69 -18.64
N LEU A 163 -0.56 -11.60 -17.31
CA LEU A 163 -0.14 -12.66 -16.40
C LEU A 163 -1.30 -13.55 -15.93
N GLY A 164 -2.56 -13.25 -16.29
CA GLY A 164 -3.73 -13.88 -15.67
C GLY A 164 -3.77 -15.40 -15.79
N SER A 165 -3.50 -15.95 -16.97
CA SER A 165 -3.41 -17.41 -17.18
C SER A 165 -2.16 -18.04 -16.59
N LEU A 166 -1.10 -17.25 -16.42
CA LEU A 166 0.19 -17.70 -15.89
C LEU A 166 0.20 -17.68 -14.35
N LEU A 167 -0.60 -16.84 -13.71
CA LEU A 167 -0.68 -16.66 -12.27
C LEU A 167 -2.14 -16.62 -11.79
N PRO A 168 -2.92 -17.72 -11.96
CA PRO A 168 -4.27 -17.77 -11.45
C PRO A 168 -4.30 -17.67 -9.92
N PRO A 169 -5.43 -17.23 -9.31
CA PRO A 169 -5.55 -17.10 -7.85
C PRO A 169 -5.23 -18.37 -7.06
N SER A 170 -5.40 -19.55 -7.65
CA SER A 170 -5.06 -20.85 -7.03
C SER A 170 -3.57 -21.03 -6.76
N LEU A 171 -2.69 -20.24 -7.37
CA LEU A 171 -1.24 -20.27 -7.13
C LEU A 171 -0.80 -19.27 -6.05
N LEU A 172 -1.71 -18.53 -5.43
CA LEU A 172 -1.38 -17.53 -4.42
C LEU A 172 -1.41 -18.13 -3.01
N ASN A 173 -0.29 -18.00 -2.31
CA ASN A 173 -0.17 -18.23 -0.87
C ASN A 173 0.22 -16.93 -0.15
N SER A 174 -0.70 -16.40 0.63
CA SER A 174 -0.64 -15.15 1.37
C SER A 174 -0.42 -15.40 2.86
N GLY A 175 0.74 -14.99 3.38
CA GLY A 175 1.04 -15.05 4.81
C GLY A 175 0.05 -14.28 5.68
N GLU A 176 -0.51 -13.17 5.18
CA GLU A 176 -1.48 -12.35 5.92
C GLU A 176 -2.91 -12.95 5.86
N SER A 177 -3.23 -13.79 4.87
CA SER A 177 -4.61 -14.27 4.64
C SER A 177 -4.80 -15.75 4.93
N ASP A 178 -3.78 -16.57 4.72
CA ASP A 178 -3.91 -18.04 4.74
C ASP A 178 -3.44 -18.65 6.07
N PHE A 179 -3.05 -17.83 7.04
CA PHE A 179 -2.53 -18.24 8.34
C PHE A 179 -3.31 -17.56 9.47
N SER A 180 -3.45 -18.26 10.60
CA SER A 180 -4.00 -17.74 11.85
C SER A 180 -3.13 -18.17 13.03
N PRO A 181 -2.33 -17.26 13.65
CA PRO A 181 -2.14 -15.85 13.29
C PRO A 181 -1.40 -15.66 11.95
N PRO A 182 -1.42 -14.45 11.36
CA PRO A 182 -0.66 -14.13 10.15
C PRO A 182 0.81 -14.57 10.20
N ALA A 183 1.29 -15.15 9.12
CA ALA A 183 2.68 -15.55 8.96
C ALA A 183 3.48 -14.49 8.19
N HIS A 184 4.64 -14.13 8.73
CA HIS A 184 5.52 -13.12 8.13
C HIS A 184 6.90 -13.69 7.81
N LYS A 185 7.48 -13.21 6.72
CA LYS A 185 8.92 -13.40 6.43
C LYS A 185 9.73 -12.70 7.53
N PRO A 186 10.89 -13.24 7.95
CA PRO A 186 11.69 -14.25 7.28
C PRO A 186 11.35 -15.71 7.64
N LEU A 187 10.36 -15.97 8.50
CA LEU A 187 9.99 -17.34 8.84
C LEU A 187 9.51 -18.11 7.59
N PRO A 188 9.80 -19.43 7.49
CA PRO A 188 9.65 -20.18 6.25
C PRO A 188 8.19 -20.58 5.95
N TRP A 189 7.25 -20.30 6.84
CA TRP A 189 5.88 -20.81 6.80
C TRP A 189 5.18 -20.60 5.45
N VAL A 190 5.30 -19.39 4.88
CA VAL A 190 4.71 -19.06 3.58
C VAL A 190 5.34 -19.84 2.41
N TYR A 191 6.58 -20.31 2.54
CA TYR A 191 7.22 -21.13 1.52
C TYR A 191 6.84 -22.60 1.68
N LEU A 192 6.79 -23.10 2.93
CA LEU A 192 6.38 -24.48 3.23
C LEU A 192 4.94 -24.75 2.78
N GLN A 193 4.01 -23.85 3.10
CA GLN A 193 2.63 -23.96 2.64
C GLN A 193 2.54 -23.89 1.11
N GLY A 194 3.33 -23.03 0.46
CA GLY A 194 3.40 -22.97 -1.00
C GLY A 194 3.89 -24.28 -1.63
N ALA A 195 4.91 -24.92 -1.04
CA ALA A 195 5.38 -26.23 -1.50
C ALA A 195 4.30 -27.30 -1.34
N MET A 196 3.59 -27.31 -0.20
CA MET A 196 2.46 -28.22 0.05
C MET A 196 1.32 -28.02 -0.96
N MET A 197 0.97 -26.78 -1.29
CA MET A 197 -0.03 -26.46 -2.33
C MET A 197 0.34 -27.04 -3.69
N LEU A 198 1.64 -27.11 -4.00
CA LEU A 198 2.15 -27.67 -5.26
C LEU A 198 2.37 -29.20 -5.19
N GLY A 199 2.08 -29.84 -4.06
CA GLY A 199 2.37 -31.27 -3.84
C GLY A 199 3.86 -31.60 -3.77
N VAL A 200 4.72 -30.60 -3.56
CA VAL A 200 6.16 -30.78 -3.42
C VAL A 200 6.46 -31.14 -1.97
N ARG A 201 7.14 -32.27 -1.74
CA ARG A 201 7.60 -32.65 -0.40
C ARG A 201 8.71 -31.69 0.03
N ALA A 202 8.49 -31.00 1.15
CA ALA A 202 9.48 -30.15 1.81
C ALA A 202 10.57 -30.98 2.50
#